data_AF-A0A4R1MEF2-F1
#
_entry.id   AF-A0A4R1MEF2-F1
#
_cell.length_a   1.000
_cell.length_b   1.000
_cell.length_c   1.000
_cell.angle_alpha   90.00
_cell.angle_beta   90.00
_cell.angle_gamma   90.00
#
_symmetry.space_group_name_H-M   'P 1'
#
loop_
_entity.id
_entity.type
_entity.pdbx_description
1 polymer ?
#
loop_
_entity_poly.entity_id
_entity_poly.type
_entity_poly.pdbx_seq_one_letter_code
_entity_poly.pdbx_strand_id
1 'polypeptide(L)' 'MSYVLRSWIHIGSNSYGEYTFVPWLGRTIYRRTVDFSAICIQ' A
#
# COMPACT_ATOMS: atom_id res chain seq x y z
N MET A 1 6.06 -25.79 -28.43
CA MET A 1 6.89 -25.05 -27.45
C MET A 1 5.97 -24.10 -26.70
N SER A 2 5.64 -24.40 -25.44
CA SER A 2 4.76 -23.54 -24.65
C SER A 2 5.56 -22.36 -24.09
N TYR A 3 5.04 -21.15 -24.29
CA TYR A 3 5.59 -19.93 -23.71
C TYR A 3 5.19 -19.88 -22.23
N VAL A 4 5.92 -20.60 -21.39
CA VAL A 4 5.70 -20.52 -19.93
C VAL A 4 6.29 -19.20 -19.44
N LEU A 5 5.42 -18.24 -19.12
CA LEU A 5 5.78 -17.03 -18.37
C LEU A 5 6.41 -17.46 -17.04
N ARG A 6 7.74 -17.34 -16.95
CA ARG A 6 8.55 -17.83 -15.82
C ARG A 6 8.90 -16.75 -14.80
N SER A 7 8.45 -15.52 -15.01
CA SER A 7 8.79 -14.36 -14.18
C SER A 7 7.54 -13.78 -13.55
N TRP A 8 7.35 -14.02 -12.26
CA TRP A 8 6.25 -13.46 -11.48
C TRP A 8 6.75 -12.25 -10.71
N ILE A 9 6.30 -11.06 -11.08
CA ILE A 9 6.54 -9.86 -10.27
C ILE A 9 5.46 -9.83 -9.18
N HIS A 10 5.86 -9.88 -7.91
CA HIS A 10 4.94 -9.71 -6.80
C HIS A 10 4.86 -8.21 -6.44
N ILE A 11 3.67 -7.64 -6.61
CA ILE A 11 3.38 -6.25 -6.26
C ILE A 11 2.54 -6.26 -4.99
N GLY A 12 3.13 -5.80 -3.88
CA GLY A 12 2.46 -5.63 -2.61
C GLY A 12 2.22 -4.16 -2.31
N SER A 13 1.26 -3.88 -1.42
CA SER A 13 1.15 -2.57 -0.81
C SER A 13 0.67 -2.71 0.62
N ASN A 14 1.26 -1.95 1.52
CA ASN A 14 0.73 -1.78 2.86
C ASN A 14 -0.23 -0.59 2.83
N SER A 15 -1.49 -0.82 3.15
CA SER A 15 -2.45 0.25 3.36
C SER A 15 -2.82 0.31 4.83
N TYR A 16 -2.67 1.47 5.46
CA TYR A 16 -3.23 1.71 6.79
C TYR A 16 -4.00 3.02 6.81
N GLY A 17 -5.11 2.99 7.55
CA GLY A 17 -5.94 4.15 7.82
C GLY A 17 -5.65 4.67 9.21
N GLU A 18 -5.43 5.97 9.33
CA GLU A 18 -5.23 6.67 10.58
C GLU A 18 -6.37 7.66 10.79
N TYR A 19 -6.83 7.76 12.04
CA TYR A 19 -7.74 8.82 12.48
C TYR A 19 -7.02 9.63 13.54
N THR A 20 -6.80 10.91 13.26
CA THR A 20 -6.15 11.82 14.19
C THR A 20 -7.15 12.90 14.59
N PHE A 21 -7.47 12.99 15.87
CA PHE A 21 -8.22 14.13 16.38
C PHE A 21 -7.32 15.36 16.39
N VAL A 22 -7.77 16.45 15.75
CA VAL A 22 -7.02 17.70 15.65
C VAL A 22 -7.72 18.78 16.47
N PRO A 23 -7.25 19.08 17.70
CA PRO A 23 -7.96 19.93 18.65
C PRO A 23 -8.25 21.34 18.12
N TRP A 24 -7.29 21.96 17.41
CA TRP A 24 -7.47 23.31 16.86
C TRP A 24 -8.42 23.38 15.65
N LEU A 25 -8.76 22.23 15.05
CA LEU A 25 -9.79 22.12 14.01
C LEU A 25 -11.13 21.59 14.56
N GLY A 26 -11.19 21.22 15.85
CA GLY A 26 -12.38 20.66 16.49
C GLY A 26 -12.91 19.39 15.82
N ARG A 27 -12.09 18.66 15.06
CA ARG A 27 -12.53 17.52 14.26
C ARG A 27 -11.48 16.43 14.14
N THR A 28 -11.93 15.22 13.84
CA THR A 28 -11.07 14.11 13.46
C THR A 28 -10.75 14.17 11.97
N ILE A 29 -9.48 13.99 11.63
CA ILE A 29 -9.01 13.90 10.24
C ILE A 29 -8.73 12.43 9.95
N TYR A 30 -9.31 11.94 8.85
CA TYR A 30 -8.96 10.65 8.27
C TYR A 30 -7.76 10.81 7.35
N ARG A 31 -6.75 9.96 7.52
CA ARG A 31 -5.60 9.86 6.63
C ARG A 31 -5.44 8.43 6.17
N ARG A 32 -5.33 8.22 4.86
CA ARG A 32 -4.99 6.93 4.26
C ARG A 32 -3.58 7.02 3.72
N THR A 33 -2.69 6.19 4.24
CA THR A 33 -1.34 6.03 3.71
C THR A 33 -1.26 4.71 2.96
N VAL A 34 -0.67 4.75 1.77
CA VAL A 34 -0.46 3.59 0.91
C VAL A 34 1.02 3.53 0.61
N ASP A 35 1.71 2.57 1.21
CA ASP A 35 3.12 2.30 0.92
C ASP A 35 3.19 1.27 -0.19
N PHE A 36 3.74 1.67 -1.33
CA PHE A 36 3.97 0.78 -2.47
C PHE A 36 5.24 -0.05 -2.25
N SER A 37 5.14 -1.38 -2.32
CA SER A 37 6.30 -2.27 -2.27
C SER A 37 6.31 -3.20 -3.49
N ALA A 38 7.25 -2.96 -4.40
CA ALA A 38 7.56 -3.90 -5.48
C ALA A 38 8.67 -4.85 -4.99
N ILE A 39 8.37 -6.15 -4.87
CA ILE A 39 9.36 -7.16 -4.52
C ILE A 39 9.52 -8.09 -5.72
N CYS A 40 10.71 -8.07 -6.32
CA CYS A 40 11.08 -9.06 -7.34
C CYS A 40 11.52 -10.34 -6.61
N ILE A 41 10.64 -11.35 -6.56
CA ILE A 41 11.00 -12.68 -6.07
C ILE A 41 11.57 -13.43 -7.28
N GLN A 42 12.89 -13.67 -7.27
CA GLN A 42 13.63 -14.36 -8.32
C GLN A 42 13.63 -15.87 -8.09
#